data_AF-A0A965FM93-F1
#
_entry.id   AF-A0A965FM93-F1
#
_cell.length_a   1.000
_cell.length_b   1.000
_cell.length_c   1.000
_cell.angle_alpha   90.00
_cell.angle_beta   90.00
_cell.angle_gamma   90.00
#
_symmetry.space_group_name_H-M   'P 1'
#
loop_
_entity.id
_entity.type
_entity.pdbx_description
1 polymer ?
#
loop_
_entity_poly.entity_id
_entity_poly.type
_entity_poly.pdbx_seq_one_letter_code
_entity_poly.pdbx_strand_id
1 'polypeptide(L)'
;MSFPKELQKAGKTQKDFEEKRKAFVNAGKASEENDIYLGLYEDLIDECKDYQELEEGYSNLARFLDQLGKESFEFQQKARQARLLGFESEGISKVRIISAECCDSCSEYDGRVIELKKALLNLPMPSSLCSASMSSEFCWSKANYQRVEDSASVSKNPPPATEFIPDPPSLEKGPKGKQSDADTSGTSRGFRDYLLPLFLLICGIAFLPFSWISCGFLVLWSLPFIPPLWNRLILKIPDLSGVWIRYSIGLLGIPLALLILLLPMLLDQRSPQNTRVALPDYEVLALQDQSNPGRSRLLVRIFAPDARSARERARVAMQAAKQIQQTELREDPRQPEYQHVSVVLEALKKKSGVSLPLAKAEYAPDGLGSTGAIKNAKQNQWTWNVSSSSITYDPSNPPTYREFEKSLEPFQKR
;
A
#
# COMPACT_ATOMS: atom_id res chain seq x y z
N MET A 1 25.37 -32.39 -29.36
CA MET A 1 24.79 -31.83 -30.61
C MET A 1 25.89 -31.06 -31.34
N SER A 2 25.71 -30.64 -32.60
CA SER A 2 26.57 -29.58 -33.16
C SER A 2 26.19 -28.26 -32.50
N PHE A 3 27.17 -27.42 -32.16
CA PHE A 3 26.92 -26.13 -31.51
C PHE A 3 25.88 -25.30 -32.31
N PRO A 4 24.84 -24.72 -31.66
CA PRO A 4 23.76 -24.03 -32.35
C PRO A 4 24.24 -22.91 -33.29
N LYS A 5 23.72 -22.89 -34.52
CA LYS A 5 24.16 -21.94 -35.56
C LYS A 5 23.82 -20.50 -35.19
N GLU A 6 22.74 -20.29 -34.47
CA GLU A 6 22.27 -19.00 -33.98
C GLU A 6 23.23 -18.43 -32.93
N LEU A 7 23.69 -19.26 -31.98
CA LEU A 7 24.72 -18.87 -31.00
C LEU A 7 26.05 -18.56 -31.70
N GLN A 8 26.43 -19.33 -32.72
CA GLN A 8 27.62 -19.03 -33.55
C GLN A 8 27.50 -17.69 -34.26
N LYS A 9 26.34 -17.40 -34.87
CA LYS A 9 26.08 -16.11 -35.52
C LYS A 9 26.12 -14.94 -34.54
N ALA A 10 25.67 -15.17 -33.31
CA ALA A 10 25.77 -14.20 -32.21
C ALA A 10 27.18 -14.10 -31.59
N GLY A 11 28.18 -14.78 -32.16
CA GLY A 11 29.58 -14.69 -31.73
C GLY A 11 29.94 -15.55 -30.52
N LYS A 12 29.03 -16.41 -30.02
CA LYS A 12 29.35 -17.37 -28.96
C LYS A 12 30.12 -18.55 -29.54
N THR A 13 31.04 -19.07 -28.75
CA THR A 13 32.03 -20.08 -29.14
C THR A 13 31.94 -21.31 -28.23
N GLN A 14 32.64 -22.39 -28.62
CA GLN A 14 32.78 -23.58 -27.78
C GLN A 14 33.40 -23.26 -26.42
N LYS A 15 34.27 -22.25 -26.35
CA LYS A 15 34.89 -21.80 -25.10
C LYS A 15 33.84 -21.22 -24.14
N ASP A 16 32.91 -20.40 -24.65
CA ASP A 16 31.83 -19.82 -23.85
C ASP A 16 30.90 -20.90 -23.29
N PHE A 17 30.64 -21.96 -24.07
CA PHE A 17 29.92 -23.14 -23.61
C PHE A 17 30.63 -23.85 -22.45
N GLU A 18 31.94 -24.07 -22.56
CA GLU A 18 32.71 -24.70 -21.48
C GLU A 18 32.76 -23.84 -20.21
N GLU A 19 32.87 -22.52 -20.36
CA GLU A 19 32.83 -21.57 -19.23
C GLU A 19 31.46 -21.60 -18.53
N LYS A 20 30.37 -21.54 -19.31
CA LYS A 20 29.00 -21.63 -18.79
C LYS A 20 28.73 -22.99 -18.13
N ARG A 21 29.21 -24.09 -18.71
CA ARG A 21 29.13 -25.44 -18.13
C ARG A 21 29.81 -25.50 -16.76
N LYS A 22 31.03 -24.95 -16.63
CA LYS A 22 31.74 -24.89 -15.34
C LYS A 22 30.94 -24.08 -14.31
N ALA A 23 30.35 -22.95 -14.71
CA ALA A 23 29.50 -22.15 -13.83
C ALA A 23 28.27 -22.91 -13.34
N PHE A 24 27.61 -23.70 -14.20
CA PHE A 24 26.46 -24.55 -13.83
C PHE A 24 26.85 -25.63 -12.81
N VAL A 25 27.97 -26.32 -13.05
CA VAL A 25 28.50 -27.33 -12.12
C VAL A 25 28.83 -26.70 -10.76
N ASN A 26 29.52 -25.55 -10.75
CA ASN A 26 29.85 -24.84 -9.52
C ASN A 26 28.61 -24.37 -8.75
N ALA A 27 27.52 -24.08 -9.45
CA ALA A 27 26.23 -23.69 -8.86
C ALA A 27 25.36 -24.88 -8.43
N GLY A 28 25.84 -26.13 -8.57
CA GLY A 28 25.08 -27.34 -8.23
C GLY A 28 23.88 -27.60 -9.15
N LYS A 29 23.85 -27.01 -10.35
CA LYS A 29 22.78 -27.21 -11.33
C LYS A 29 23.07 -28.43 -12.22
N ALA A 30 22.01 -29.03 -12.77
CA ALA A 30 22.14 -30.04 -13.82
C ALA A 30 22.95 -29.47 -14.99
N SER A 31 23.87 -30.27 -15.54
CA SER A 31 24.81 -29.85 -16.59
C SER A 31 24.48 -30.48 -17.94
N GLU A 32 23.18 -30.66 -18.22
CA GLU A 32 22.73 -31.12 -19.52
C GLU A 32 23.12 -30.11 -20.60
N GLU A 33 23.50 -30.62 -21.78
CA GLU A 33 24.00 -29.79 -22.90
C GLU A 33 23.00 -28.68 -23.27
N ASN A 34 21.71 -29.03 -23.28
CA ASN A 34 20.62 -28.13 -23.62
C ASN A 34 20.43 -27.02 -22.59
N ASP A 35 20.58 -27.32 -21.30
CA ASP A 35 20.44 -26.31 -20.23
C ASP A 35 21.59 -25.29 -20.27
N ILE A 36 22.77 -25.73 -20.70
CA ILE A 36 23.92 -24.83 -20.90
C ILE A 36 23.66 -23.91 -22.10
N TYR A 37 23.15 -24.45 -23.22
CA TYR A 37 22.76 -23.62 -24.37
C TYR A 37 21.63 -22.64 -24.03
N LEU A 38 20.63 -23.05 -23.23
CA LEU A 38 19.58 -22.15 -22.73
C LEU A 38 20.20 -21.00 -21.94
N GLY A 39 21.12 -21.30 -21.01
CA GLY A 39 21.83 -20.28 -20.26
C GLY A 39 22.65 -19.32 -21.13
N LEU A 40 23.17 -19.77 -22.27
CA LEU A 40 23.88 -18.90 -23.23
C LEU A 40 22.93 -17.98 -24.00
N TYR A 41 21.73 -18.45 -24.35
CA TYR A 41 20.69 -17.59 -24.94
C TYR A 41 20.18 -16.56 -23.94
N GLU A 42 19.99 -16.94 -22.68
CA GLU A 42 19.63 -16.01 -21.60
C GLU A 42 20.69 -14.92 -21.43
N ASP A 43 21.98 -15.28 -21.41
CA ASP A 43 23.08 -14.31 -21.35
C ASP A 43 23.07 -13.36 -22.56
N LEU A 44 22.83 -13.88 -23.77
CA LEU A 44 22.75 -13.05 -24.98
C LEU A 44 21.60 -12.04 -24.90
N ILE A 45 20.43 -12.47 -24.42
CA ILE A 45 19.27 -11.61 -24.24
C ILE A 45 19.56 -10.53 -23.18
N ASP A 46 20.24 -10.90 -22.10
CA ASP A 46 20.66 -9.96 -21.05
C ASP A 46 21.73 -8.96 -21.53
N GLU A 47 22.50 -9.32 -22.56
CA GLU A 47 23.53 -8.47 -23.19
C GLU A 47 22.97 -7.53 -24.28
N CYS A 48 21.71 -7.70 -24.71
CA CYS A 48 21.09 -6.91 -25.78
C CYS A 48 20.98 -5.41 -25.43
N LYS A 49 21.28 -4.55 -26.40
CA LYS A 49 21.32 -3.09 -26.22
C LYS A 49 20.16 -2.34 -26.85
N ASP A 50 19.48 -2.97 -27.79
CA ASP A 50 18.31 -2.42 -28.46
C ASP A 50 17.21 -3.47 -28.67
N TYR A 51 16.02 -2.97 -29.02
CA TYR A 51 14.82 -3.80 -29.17
C TYR A 51 14.89 -4.73 -30.39
N GLN A 52 15.74 -4.43 -31.38
CA GLN A 52 15.96 -5.30 -32.52
C GLN A 52 16.79 -6.52 -32.12
N GLU A 53 17.86 -6.31 -31.34
CA GLU A 53 18.65 -7.38 -30.74
C GLU A 53 17.78 -8.24 -29.81
N LEU A 54 16.89 -7.64 -29.00
CA LEU A 54 15.95 -8.40 -28.17
C LEU A 54 14.94 -9.21 -29.00
N GLU A 55 14.38 -8.65 -30.08
CA GLU A 55 13.48 -9.40 -30.98
C GLU A 55 14.20 -10.64 -31.53
N GLU A 56 15.45 -10.48 -31.99
CA GLU A 56 16.25 -11.58 -32.51
C GLU A 56 16.62 -12.60 -31.42
N GLY A 57 17.06 -12.13 -30.24
CA GLY A 57 17.42 -12.96 -29.10
C GLY A 57 16.28 -13.87 -28.66
N TYR A 58 15.10 -13.29 -28.39
CA TYR A 58 13.90 -14.06 -28.02
C TYR A 58 13.41 -14.96 -29.16
N SER A 59 13.49 -14.52 -30.41
CA SER A 59 13.12 -15.36 -31.57
C SER A 59 14.02 -16.59 -31.71
N ASN A 60 15.32 -16.43 -31.45
CA ASN A 60 16.30 -17.52 -31.51
C ASN A 60 16.13 -18.49 -30.34
N LEU A 61 15.90 -17.98 -29.12
CA LEU A 61 15.59 -18.81 -27.95
C LEU A 61 14.29 -19.61 -28.16
N ALA A 62 13.23 -18.96 -28.65
CA ALA A 62 11.98 -19.64 -28.97
C ALA A 62 12.17 -20.76 -29.98
N ARG A 63 12.94 -20.52 -31.05
CA ARG A 63 13.26 -21.54 -32.07
C ARG A 63 14.02 -22.71 -31.47
N PHE A 64 14.99 -22.44 -30.61
CA PHE A 64 15.78 -23.47 -29.95
C PHE A 64 14.90 -24.34 -29.05
N LEU A 65 14.00 -23.74 -28.26
CA LEU A 65 13.04 -24.48 -27.43
C LEU A 65 12.09 -25.34 -28.26
N ASP A 66 11.56 -24.80 -29.36
CA ASP A 66 10.72 -25.56 -30.30
C ASP A 66 11.47 -26.77 -30.89
N GLN A 67 12.73 -26.60 -31.30
CA GLN A 67 13.56 -27.72 -31.79
C GLN A 67 13.80 -28.81 -30.73
N LEU A 68 13.77 -28.45 -29.45
CA LEU A 68 13.88 -29.39 -28.33
C LEU A 68 12.53 -30.02 -27.94
N GLY A 69 11.43 -29.69 -28.61
CA GLY A 69 10.10 -30.14 -28.21
C GLY A 69 9.69 -29.56 -26.86
N LYS A 70 10.03 -28.29 -26.58
CA LYS A 70 9.63 -27.56 -25.37
C LYS A 70 8.73 -26.38 -25.74
N GLU A 71 7.92 -25.95 -24.77
CA GLU A 71 7.05 -24.79 -24.92
C GLU A 71 7.85 -23.52 -25.23
N SER A 72 7.51 -22.85 -26.34
CA SER A 72 8.23 -21.68 -26.85
C SER A 72 7.34 -20.44 -27.04
N PHE A 73 6.03 -20.57 -26.80
CA PHE A 73 5.03 -19.56 -27.12
C PHE A 73 5.27 -18.24 -26.37
N GLU A 74 5.60 -18.30 -25.07
CA GLU A 74 5.93 -17.13 -24.27
C GLU A 74 7.10 -16.32 -24.87
N PHE A 75 8.14 -17.01 -25.33
CA PHE A 75 9.31 -16.35 -25.92
C PHE A 75 9.01 -15.77 -27.32
N GLN A 76 8.09 -16.37 -28.08
CA GLN A 76 7.57 -15.77 -29.30
C GLN A 76 6.79 -14.48 -29.01
N GLN A 77 5.99 -14.46 -27.94
CA GLN A 77 5.29 -13.26 -27.48
C GLN A 77 6.27 -12.15 -27.08
N LYS A 78 7.32 -12.47 -26.31
CA LYS A 78 8.39 -11.53 -25.94
C LYS A 78 9.11 -10.97 -27.17
N ALA A 79 9.40 -11.79 -28.18
CA ALA A 79 9.99 -11.31 -29.44
C ALA A 79 9.10 -10.27 -30.14
N ARG A 80 7.77 -10.49 -30.18
CA ARG A 80 6.84 -9.53 -30.79
C ARG A 80 6.63 -8.27 -29.94
N GLN A 81 6.63 -8.39 -28.62
CA GLN A 81 6.63 -7.24 -27.74
C GLN A 81 7.89 -6.38 -27.93
N ALA A 82 9.08 -6.99 -28.01
CA ALA A 82 10.33 -6.27 -28.28
C ALA A 82 10.23 -5.45 -29.56
N ARG A 83 9.71 -6.05 -30.64
CA ARG A 83 9.48 -5.32 -31.91
C ARG A 83 8.53 -4.13 -31.78
N LEU A 84 7.41 -4.32 -31.10
CA LEU A 84 6.43 -3.25 -30.87
C LEU A 84 7.01 -2.12 -30.00
N LEU A 85 7.81 -2.46 -28.97
CA LEU A 85 8.52 -1.48 -28.16
C LEU A 85 9.60 -0.74 -28.97
N GLY A 86 10.27 -1.42 -29.91
CA GLY A 86 11.14 -0.80 -30.89
C GLY A 86 10.41 0.27 -31.69
N PHE A 87 9.24 -0.07 -32.25
CA PHE A 87 8.39 0.90 -32.95
C PHE A 87 7.91 2.04 -32.04
N GLU A 88 7.59 1.78 -30.77
CA GLU A 88 7.24 2.82 -29.81
C GLU A 88 8.40 3.80 -29.59
N SER A 89 9.62 3.28 -29.44
CA SER A 89 10.83 4.08 -29.25
C SER A 89 11.18 4.94 -30.48
N GLU A 90 10.77 4.50 -31.67
CA GLU A 90 10.87 5.26 -32.92
C GLU A 90 9.74 6.29 -33.11
N GLY A 91 8.76 6.34 -32.21
CA GLY A 91 7.63 7.27 -32.29
C GLY A 91 6.50 6.82 -33.22
N ILE A 92 6.47 5.55 -33.60
CA ILE A 92 5.41 5.00 -34.47
C ILE A 92 4.10 4.87 -33.69
N SER A 93 3.00 5.35 -34.27
CA SER A 93 1.68 5.34 -33.61
C SER A 93 0.80 4.14 -34.01
N LYS A 94 1.06 3.54 -35.17
CA LYS A 94 0.23 2.49 -35.79
C LYS A 94 1.10 1.40 -36.41
N VAL A 95 0.60 0.17 -36.37
CA VAL A 95 1.27 -1.00 -36.94
C VAL A 95 0.30 -1.82 -37.77
N ARG A 96 0.83 -2.53 -38.77
CA ARG A 96 0.13 -3.50 -39.59
C ARG A 96 0.51 -4.91 -39.16
N ILE A 97 -0.46 -5.80 -39.09
CA ILE A 97 -0.22 -7.23 -38.89
C ILE A 97 0.19 -7.86 -40.24
N ILE A 98 1.25 -8.66 -40.22
CA ILE A 98 1.67 -9.52 -41.33
C ILE A 98 1.56 -10.97 -40.85
N SER A 99 0.67 -11.74 -41.46
CA SER A 99 0.36 -13.12 -41.05
C SER A 99 -0.05 -14.03 -42.20
N ALA A 100 0.00 -13.55 -43.45
CA ALA A 100 -0.41 -14.30 -44.64
C ALA A 100 0.21 -15.71 -44.75
N GLU A 101 1.44 -15.90 -44.27
CA GLU A 101 2.19 -17.17 -44.38
C GLU A 101 2.15 -18.04 -43.10
N CYS A 102 1.23 -17.77 -42.17
CA CYS A 102 1.20 -18.45 -40.87
C CYS A 102 0.25 -19.67 -40.84
N CYS A 103 -1.05 -19.43 -40.64
CA CYS A 103 -2.13 -20.43 -40.71
C CYS A 103 -3.44 -19.69 -41.02
N ASP A 104 -4.52 -20.41 -41.34
CA ASP A 104 -5.80 -19.83 -41.75
C ASP A 104 -6.41 -18.88 -40.69
N SER A 105 -6.28 -19.19 -39.41
CA SER A 105 -6.77 -18.30 -38.33
C SER A 105 -5.97 -17.01 -38.23
N CYS A 106 -4.67 -17.07 -38.47
CA CYS A 106 -3.79 -15.91 -38.40
C CYS A 106 -3.90 -15.04 -39.66
N SER A 107 -4.05 -15.65 -40.84
CA SER A 107 -4.12 -14.95 -42.12
C SER A 107 -5.38 -14.09 -42.27
N GLU A 108 -6.46 -14.38 -41.52
CA GLU A 108 -7.67 -13.53 -41.44
C GLU A 108 -7.37 -12.09 -40.97
N TYR A 109 -6.28 -11.92 -40.19
CA TYR A 109 -5.84 -10.64 -39.65
C TYR A 109 -4.72 -9.99 -40.46
N ASP A 110 -4.28 -10.61 -41.56
CA ASP A 110 -3.22 -10.07 -42.41
C ASP A 110 -3.63 -8.70 -42.98
N GLY A 111 -2.68 -7.77 -42.99
CA GLY A 111 -2.89 -6.41 -43.48
C GLY A 111 -3.69 -5.49 -42.55
N ARG A 112 -4.26 -5.98 -41.43
CA ARG A 112 -5.02 -5.13 -40.50
C ARG A 112 -4.10 -4.13 -39.81
N VAL A 113 -4.55 -2.88 -39.76
CA VAL A 113 -3.85 -1.77 -39.11
C VAL A 113 -4.47 -1.54 -37.74
N ILE A 114 -3.63 -1.57 -36.71
CA ILE A 114 -4.02 -1.35 -35.31
C ILE A 114 -3.16 -0.25 -34.68
N GLU A 115 -3.71 0.42 -33.68
CA GLU A 115 -2.94 1.37 -32.86
C GLU A 115 -1.85 0.61 -32.10
N LEU A 116 -0.63 1.15 -32.09
CA LEU A 116 0.51 0.50 -31.43
C LEU A 116 0.26 0.28 -29.93
N LYS A 117 -0.37 1.24 -29.25
CA LYS A 117 -0.76 1.09 -27.83
C LYS A 117 -1.71 -0.08 -27.59
N LYS A 118 -2.67 -0.30 -28.50
CA LYS A 118 -3.59 -1.44 -28.43
C LYS A 118 -2.87 -2.75 -28.76
N ALA A 119 -1.91 -2.72 -29.69
CA ALA A 119 -1.07 -3.87 -30.02
C ALA A 119 -0.22 -4.33 -28.82
N LEU A 120 0.39 -3.39 -28.08
CA LEU A 120 1.15 -3.69 -26.87
C LEU A 120 0.26 -4.20 -25.72
N LEU A 121 -0.92 -3.61 -25.53
CA LEU A 121 -1.84 -3.99 -24.45
C LEU A 121 -2.46 -5.38 -24.67
N ASN A 122 -2.88 -5.67 -25.89
CA ASN A 122 -3.68 -6.87 -26.19
C ASN A 122 -2.87 -8.00 -26.83
N LEU A 123 -1.65 -7.68 -27.30
CA LEU A 123 -0.73 -8.56 -28.03
C LEU A 123 -1.44 -9.63 -28.89
N PRO A 124 -2.21 -9.22 -29.91
CA PRO A 124 -3.07 -10.15 -30.66
C PRO A 124 -2.28 -11.21 -31.44
N MET A 125 -1.03 -10.90 -31.81
CA MET A 125 -0.08 -11.83 -32.43
C MET A 125 1.20 -11.92 -31.59
N PRO A 126 1.76 -13.12 -31.37
CA PRO A 126 1.27 -14.42 -31.86
C PRO A 126 -0.02 -14.84 -31.14
N SER A 127 -0.96 -15.44 -31.87
CA SER A 127 -2.25 -15.88 -31.31
C SER A 127 -2.12 -17.25 -30.66
N SER A 128 -2.73 -17.46 -29.49
CA SER A 128 -2.83 -18.78 -28.85
C SER A 128 -3.66 -19.77 -29.68
N LEU A 129 -4.52 -19.28 -30.58
CA LEU A 129 -5.31 -20.07 -31.52
C LEU A 129 -4.58 -20.36 -32.83
N CYS A 130 -3.31 -19.99 -32.93
CA CYS A 130 -2.49 -20.30 -34.09
C CYS A 130 -2.23 -21.82 -34.14
N SER A 131 -2.66 -22.46 -35.22
CA SER A 131 -2.46 -23.89 -35.44
C SER A 131 -1.17 -24.23 -36.18
N ALA A 132 -0.36 -23.22 -36.51
CA ALA A 132 0.94 -23.45 -37.13
C ALA A 132 1.92 -24.02 -36.10
N SER A 133 2.70 -24.99 -36.55
CA SER A 133 3.82 -25.59 -35.82
C SER A 133 5.07 -25.55 -36.70
N MET A 134 6.25 -25.70 -36.08
CA MET A 134 7.53 -25.73 -36.79
C MET A 134 8.22 -27.08 -36.62
N SER A 135 8.81 -27.34 -35.45
CA SER A 135 9.53 -28.60 -35.15
C SER A 135 8.87 -29.41 -34.05
N SER A 136 8.06 -28.77 -33.19
CA SER A 136 7.34 -29.41 -32.09
C SER A 136 5.83 -29.37 -32.27
N GLU A 137 5.10 -29.97 -31.32
CA GLU A 137 3.64 -29.85 -31.21
C GLU A 137 3.19 -28.50 -30.62
N PHE A 138 4.10 -27.66 -30.13
CA PHE A 138 3.78 -26.36 -29.55
C PHE A 138 3.47 -25.32 -30.66
N CYS A 139 2.66 -24.33 -30.30
CA CYS A 139 2.26 -23.25 -31.19
C CYS A 139 3.49 -22.46 -31.70
N TRP A 140 3.60 -22.31 -33.03
CA TRP A 140 4.63 -21.51 -33.69
C TRP A 140 4.00 -20.53 -34.70
N SER A 141 3.91 -19.26 -34.32
CA SER A 141 3.32 -18.25 -35.19
C SER A 141 4.38 -17.47 -35.97
N LYS A 142 4.26 -17.48 -37.29
CA LYS A 142 5.04 -16.62 -38.19
C LYS A 142 4.50 -15.19 -38.29
N ALA A 143 3.38 -14.90 -37.64
CA ALA A 143 2.80 -13.58 -37.67
C ALA A 143 3.71 -12.54 -37.02
N ASN A 144 3.74 -11.34 -37.59
CA ASN A 144 4.58 -10.25 -37.17
C ASN A 144 3.89 -8.88 -37.35
N TYR A 145 4.57 -7.81 -36.94
CA TYR A 145 4.12 -6.43 -37.09
C TYR A 145 5.01 -5.66 -38.07
N GLN A 146 4.45 -4.69 -38.76
CA GLN A 146 5.17 -3.78 -39.63
C GLN A 146 4.74 -2.36 -39.36
N ARG A 147 5.70 -1.42 -39.39
CA ARG A 147 5.41 0.00 -39.33
C ARG A 147 4.52 0.42 -40.50
N VAL A 148 3.59 1.35 -40.24
CA VAL A 148 2.79 2.01 -41.28
C VAL A 148 2.82 3.52 -41.05
N GLU A 149 2.53 4.26 -42.12
CA GLU A 149 2.39 5.72 -42.04
C GLU A 149 1.21 6.13 -41.15
N ASP A 150 1.32 7.28 -40.48
CA ASP A 150 0.27 7.80 -39.60
C ASP A 150 -1.04 8.10 -40.34
N SER A 151 -0.99 8.31 -41.65
CA SER A 151 -2.15 8.49 -42.54
C SER A 151 -3.03 7.23 -42.65
N ALA A 152 -2.51 6.05 -42.30
CA ALA A 152 -3.24 4.79 -42.42
C ALA A 152 -4.46 4.74 -41.50
N SER A 153 -5.61 4.31 -42.04
CA SER A 153 -6.84 4.13 -41.27
C SER A 153 -6.79 2.87 -40.41
N VAL A 154 -7.15 2.99 -39.13
CA VAL A 154 -7.26 1.85 -38.21
C VAL A 154 -8.40 0.93 -38.65
N SER A 155 -8.16 -0.38 -38.67
CA SER A 155 -9.15 -1.38 -39.04
C SER A 155 -10.29 -1.44 -38.01
N LYS A 156 -11.54 -1.54 -38.49
CA LYS A 156 -12.74 -1.51 -37.64
C LYS A 156 -12.86 -2.71 -36.69
N ASN A 157 -12.34 -3.87 -37.09
CA ASN A 157 -12.36 -5.11 -36.33
C ASN A 157 -10.92 -5.53 -36.01
N PRO A 158 -10.35 -5.14 -34.85
CA PRO A 158 -9.05 -5.64 -34.44
C PRO A 158 -9.14 -7.14 -34.09
N PRO A 159 -8.05 -7.90 -34.19
CA PRO A 159 -7.99 -9.27 -33.68
C PRO A 159 -8.28 -9.31 -32.17
N PRO A 160 -8.78 -10.45 -31.66
CA PRO A 160 -8.99 -10.63 -30.23
C PRO A 160 -7.67 -10.52 -29.47
N ALA A 161 -7.76 -10.13 -28.19
CA ALA A 161 -6.61 -10.13 -27.30
C ALA A 161 -6.16 -11.56 -27.01
N THR A 162 -4.85 -11.76 -26.81
CA THR A 162 -4.34 -13.06 -26.35
C THR A 162 -4.67 -13.25 -24.87
N GLU A 163 -5.12 -14.44 -24.48
CA GLU A 163 -5.58 -14.74 -23.11
C GLU A 163 -4.47 -14.61 -22.06
N PHE A 164 -3.22 -14.87 -22.44
CA PHE A 164 -2.04 -14.74 -21.59
C PHE A 164 -1.01 -13.86 -22.28
N ILE A 165 -0.59 -12.78 -21.62
CA ILE A 165 0.41 -11.84 -22.12
C ILE A 165 1.54 -11.77 -21.09
N PRO A 166 2.76 -12.22 -21.41
CA PRO A 166 3.89 -12.10 -20.49
C PRO A 166 4.31 -10.65 -20.31
N ASP A 167 5.04 -10.37 -19.24
CA ASP A 167 5.61 -9.05 -19.01
C ASP A 167 6.52 -8.63 -20.18
N PRO A 168 6.42 -7.37 -20.64
CA PRO A 168 7.19 -6.89 -21.78
C PRO A 168 8.70 -6.95 -21.49
N PRO A 169 9.53 -7.31 -22.48
CA PRO A 169 10.96 -7.39 -22.29
C PRO A 169 11.58 -6.00 -22.08
N SER A 170 12.46 -5.89 -21.10
CA SER A 170 13.19 -4.66 -20.77
C SER A 170 14.60 -4.66 -21.37
N LEU A 171 15.05 -3.51 -21.86
CA LEU A 171 16.47 -3.25 -22.13
C LEU A 171 17.12 -2.82 -20.81
N GLU A 172 17.61 -3.77 -20.02
CA GLU A 172 18.33 -3.44 -18.78
C GLU A 172 19.78 -2.99 -19.05
N LYS A 173 20.18 -1.88 -18.43
CA LYS A 173 21.59 -1.46 -18.35
C LYS A 173 22.31 -2.27 -17.26
N GLY A 174 22.97 -3.35 -17.63
CA GLY A 174 23.94 -4.05 -16.77
C GLY A 174 23.33 -4.93 -15.67
N PRO A 175 24.15 -5.77 -15.01
CA PRO A 175 23.82 -7.16 -14.72
C PRO A 175 22.75 -7.34 -13.62
N LYS A 176 21.85 -8.28 -13.90
CA LYS A 176 20.82 -8.80 -12.99
C LYS A 176 21.42 -9.39 -11.71
N GLY A 177 21.16 -8.72 -10.60
CA GLY A 177 21.07 -9.33 -9.28
C GLY A 177 19.62 -9.21 -8.81
N LYS A 178 18.96 -10.36 -8.61
CA LYS A 178 17.61 -10.57 -8.05
C LYS A 178 16.88 -9.32 -7.50
N GLN A 179 15.92 -8.83 -8.30
CA GLN A 179 14.58 -8.35 -7.96
C GLN A 179 14.41 -7.36 -6.78
N SER A 180 14.28 -6.07 -7.10
CA SER A 180 13.05 -5.27 -6.89
C SER A 180 13.24 -3.83 -7.39
N ASP A 181 12.30 -3.44 -8.25
CA ASP A 181 11.76 -2.11 -8.60
C ASP A 181 12.68 -0.92 -8.96
N ALA A 182 12.35 -0.37 -10.14
CA ALA A 182 12.53 1.00 -10.63
C ALA A 182 13.98 1.48 -10.89
N ASP A 183 14.40 1.66 -12.15
CA ASP A 183 13.89 2.71 -13.06
C ASP A 183 14.88 2.99 -14.23
N THR A 184 14.29 3.08 -15.42
CA THR A 184 14.60 3.97 -16.56
C THR A 184 16.00 4.58 -16.76
N SER A 185 16.47 4.47 -18.01
CA SER A 185 17.61 5.22 -18.57
C SER A 185 17.28 5.60 -20.02
N GLY A 186 17.66 6.74 -20.59
CA GLY A 186 18.37 7.88 -20.05
C GLY A 186 18.46 8.98 -21.11
N THR A 187 17.82 10.10 -20.82
CA THR A 187 18.17 11.43 -21.38
C THR A 187 18.92 12.26 -20.31
N SER A 188 19.35 11.62 -19.23
CA SER A 188 19.30 12.24 -17.92
C SER A 188 20.63 12.34 -17.19
N ARG A 189 21.83 12.15 -17.76
CA ARG A 189 23.06 12.13 -16.92
C ARG A 189 23.25 13.39 -16.05
N GLY A 190 22.92 14.57 -16.58
CA GLY A 190 22.82 15.80 -15.78
C GLY A 190 21.62 15.84 -14.84
N PHE A 191 20.43 15.42 -15.29
CA PHE A 191 19.18 15.40 -14.50
C PHE A 191 19.15 14.32 -13.39
N ARG A 192 19.82 13.17 -13.59
CA ARG A 192 19.97 12.04 -12.67
C ARG A 192 20.71 12.46 -11.43
N ASP A 193 21.70 13.34 -11.57
CA ASP A 193 22.37 13.94 -10.43
C ASP A 193 21.45 14.87 -9.63
N TYR A 194 20.35 15.36 -10.21
CA TYR A 194 19.30 16.10 -9.52
C TYR A 194 18.09 15.24 -9.16
N LEU A 195 17.99 13.98 -9.60
CA LEU A 195 16.84 13.12 -9.30
C LEU A 195 16.68 12.91 -7.81
N LEU A 196 17.75 12.59 -7.09
CA LEU A 196 17.70 12.39 -5.64
C LEU A 196 17.22 13.64 -4.88
N PRO A 197 17.83 14.84 -5.04
CA PRO A 197 17.35 16.02 -4.35
C PRO A 197 15.95 16.46 -4.81
N LEU A 198 15.61 16.31 -6.10
CA LEU A 198 14.27 16.61 -6.63
C LEU A 198 13.22 15.66 -6.05
N PHE A 199 13.53 14.37 -5.98
CA PHE A 199 12.68 13.33 -5.40
C PHE A 199 12.44 13.60 -3.92
N LEU A 200 13.50 13.88 -3.15
CA LEU A 200 13.37 14.24 -1.73
C LEU A 200 12.54 15.52 -1.53
N LEU A 201 12.66 16.50 -2.42
CA LEU A 201 11.87 17.72 -2.40
C LEU A 201 10.39 17.45 -2.72
N ILE A 202 10.10 16.64 -3.74
CA ILE A 202 8.74 16.20 -4.08
C ILE A 202 8.13 15.39 -2.94
N CYS A 203 8.87 14.45 -2.35
CA CYS A 203 8.46 13.74 -1.16
C CYS A 203 8.18 14.72 0.00
N GLY A 204 9.04 15.72 0.22
CA GLY A 204 8.78 16.77 1.21
C GLY A 204 7.43 17.47 0.99
N ILE A 205 7.14 17.89 -0.24
CA ILE A 205 5.86 18.51 -0.60
C ILE A 205 4.68 17.54 -0.42
N ALA A 206 4.84 16.27 -0.77
CA ALA A 206 3.82 15.24 -0.60
C ALA A 206 3.49 14.98 0.89
N PHE A 207 4.43 15.26 1.80
CA PHE A 207 4.25 15.16 3.24
C PHE A 207 3.60 16.39 3.88
N LEU A 208 3.48 17.50 3.15
CA LEU A 208 2.87 18.76 3.61
C LEU A 208 1.43 18.61 4.15
N PRO A 209 0.50 17.84 3.54
CA PRO A 209 -0.83 17.62 4.12
C PRO A 209 -0.83 16.80 5.41
N PHE A 210 0.25 16.10 5.74
CA PHE A 210 0.34 15.23 6.92
C PHE A 210 1.18 15.85 8.05
N SER A 211 2.28 16.53 7.73
CA SER A 211 3.17 17.16 8.72
C SER A 211 4.08 18.20 8.07
N TRP A 212 3.88 19.46 8.44
CA TRP A 212 4.76 20.57 8.04
C TRP A 212 6.20 20.38 8.54
N ILE A 213 6.40 19.68 9.67
CA ILE A 213 7.72 19.38 10.23
C ILE A 213 8.45 18.34 9.36
N SER A 214 7.75 17.28 8.94
CA SER A 214 8.31 16.26 8.04
C SER A 214 8.61 16.84 6.65
N CYS A 215 7.74 17.74 6.16
CA CYS A 215 7.99 18.51 4.94
C CYS A 215 9.25 19.37 5.07
N GLY A 216 9.35 20.21 6.12
CA GLY A 216 10.50 21.06 6.36
C GLY A 216 11.80 20.28 6.47
N PHE A 217 11.76 19.14 7.17
CA PHE A 217 12.90 18.23 7.30
C PHE A 217 13.36 17.68 5.94
N LEU A 218 12.47 17.12 5.12
CA LEU A 218 12.85 16.54 3.81
C LEU A 218 13.34 17.59 2.82
N VAL A 219 12.76 18.79 2.84
CA VAL A 219 13.23 19.91 2.01
C VAL A 219 14.64 20.32 2.44
N LEU A 220 14.89 20.51 3.74
CA LEU A 220 16.24 20.80 4.25
C LEU A 220 17.23 19.66 3.98
N TRP A 221 16.78 18.41 4.10
CA TRP A 221 17.58 17.22 3.85
C TRP A 221 17.98 17.11 2.38
N SER A 222 17.16 17.59 1.44
CA SER A 222 17.47 17.55 0.00
C SER A 222 18.65 18.45 -0.42
N LEU A 223 18.88 19.56 0.29
CA LEU A 223 19.86 20.59 -0.06
C LEU A 223 21.31 20.08 -0.18
N PRO A 224 21.89 19.35 0.79
CA PRO A 224 23.27 18.85 0.69
C PRO A 224 23.47 17.88 -0.47
N PHE A 225 22.40 17.26 -1.00
CA PHE A 225 22.48 16.34 -2.13
C PHE A 225 22.34 17.05 -3.49
N ILE A 226 22.28 18.39 -3.54
CA ILE A 226 22.37 19.14 -4.79
C ILE A 226 23.81 19.01 -5.33
N PRO A 227 24.03 18.66 -6.62
CA PRO A 227 25.35 18.32 -7.17
C PRO A 227 26.52 19.28 -6.82
N PRO A 228 26.39 20.61 -6.97
CA PRO A 228 27.45 21.56 -6.57
C PRO A 228 27.76 21.57 -5.07
N LEU A 229 26.78 21.28 -4.20
CA LEU A 229 26.98 21.23 -2.76
C LEU A 229 27.60 19.89 -2.34
N TRP A 230 27.15 18.79 -2.94
CA TRP A 230 27.71 17.46 -2.72
C TRP A 230 29.19 17.38 -3.11
N ASN A 231 29.57 17.95 -4.26
CA ASN A 231 30.96 17.97 -4.71
C ASN A 231 31.88 18.75 -3.75
N ARG A 232 31.38 19.83 -3.13
CA ARG A 232 32.12 20.54 -2.07
C ARG A 232 32.25 19.72 -0.79
N LEU A 233 31.28 18.87 -0.50
CA LEU A 233 31.28 17.98 0.65
C LEU A 233 32.32 16.86 0.49
N ILE A 234 32.38 16.24 -0.69
CA ILE A 234 33.37 15.20 -1.04
C ILE A 234 34.80 15.73 -0.90
N LEU A 235 35.04 16.99 -1.30
CA LEU A 235 36.37 17.62 -1.15
C LEU A 235 36.82 17.77 0.30
N LYS A 236 35.88 17.84 1.26
CA LYS A 236 36.19 17.94 2.69
C LYS A 236 36.24 16.57 3.39
N ILE A 237 35.49 15.60 2.89
CA ILE A 237 35.39 14.25 3.46
C ILE A 237 35.47 13.24 2.29
N PRO A 238 36.69 12.79 1.93
CA PRO A 238 36.92 11.95 0.76
C PRO A 238 36.20 10.60 0.78
N ASP A 239 35.88 10.10 1.98
CA ASP A 239 35.13 8.85 2.20
C ASP A 239 33.68 8.90 1.67
N LEU A 240 33.16 10.09 1.31
CA LEU A 240 31.83 10.27 0.74
C LEU A 240 31.80 10.20 -0.80
N SER A 241 32.92 9.86 -1.44
CA SER A 241 33.07 9.85 -2.91
C SER A 241 32.26 8.77 -3.65
N GLY A 242 31.65 7.83 -2.93
CA GLY A 242 30.81 6.78 -3.51
C GLY A 242 29.44 7.31 -3.95
N VAL A 243 29.06 7.03 -5.21
CA VAL A 243 27.70 7.32 -5.73
C VAL A 243 26.64 6.67 -4.85
N TRP A 244 26.83 5.40 -4.48
CA TRP A 244 25.96 4.68 -3.56
C TRP A 244 25.84 5.33 -2.18
N ILE A 245 26.92 5.95 -1.69
CA ILE A 245 26.93 6.65 -0.39
C ILE A 245 25.99 7.86 -0.44
N ARG A 246 25.98 8.61 -1.56
CA ARG A 246 25.07 9.73 -1.78
C ARG A 246 23.60 9.29 -1.75
N TYR A 247 23.26 8.23 -2.47
CA TYR A 247 21.88 7.73 -2.52
C TYR A 247 21.46 7.09 -1.20
N SER A 248 22.32 6.33 -0.54
CA SER A 248 22.04 5.72 0.77
C SER A 248 21.78 6.76 1.85
N ILE A 249 22.60 7.80 1.95
CA ILE A 249 22.41 8.86 2.95
C ILE A 249 21.20 9.73 2.58
N GLY A 250 20.99 10.02 1.29
CA GLY A 250 19.82 10.78 0.83
C GLY A 250 18.51 10.06 1.14
N LEU A 251 18.40 8.78 0.77
CA LEU A 251 17.19 7.97 0.97
C LEU A 251 16.92 7.67 2.45
N LEU A 252 17.95 7.64 3.31
CA LEU A 252 17.80 7.57 4.77
C LEU A 252 16.97 8.72 5.37
N GLY A 253 16.84 9.84 4.65
CA GLY A 253 15.95 10.94 5.05
C GLY A 253 14.48 10.56 5.05
N ILE A 254 14.04 9.64 4.18
CA ILE A 254 12.64 9.22 4.05
C ILE A 254 12.17 8.41 5.27
N PRO A 255 12.85 7.34 5.71
CA PRO A 255 12.47 6.63 6.93
C PRO A 255 12.61 7.53 8.16
N LEU A 256 13.55 8.48 8.19
CA LEU A 256 13.63 9.45 9.29
C LEU A 256 12.43 10.41 9.29
N ALA A 257 12.00 10.91 8.12
CA ALA A 257 10.83 11.76 7.99
C ALA A 257 9.52 11.03 8.30
N LEU A 258 9.43 9.75 7.91
CA LEU A 258 8.37 8.84 8.32
C LEU A 258 8.40 8.61 9.83
N LEU A 259 9.57 8.44 10.43
CA LEU A 259 9.71 8.32 11.88
C LEU A 259 9.30 9.62 12.58
N ILE A 260 9.60 10.80 12.04
CA ILE A 260 9.11 12.10 12.54
C ILE A 260 7.60 12.24 12.35
N LEU A 261 7.03 11.72 11.26
CA LEU A 261 5.58 11.70 11.01
C LEU A 261 4.84 10.71 11.93
N LEU A 262 5.46 9.58 12.22
CA LEU A 262 4.94 8.54 13.10
C LEU A 262 5.24 8.83 14.56
N LEU A 263 6.23 9.66 14.89
CA LEU A 263 6.60 9.99 16.27
C LEU A 263 5.41 10.56 17.04
N PRO A 264 4.62 11.51 16.50
CA PRO A 264 3.37 11.94 17.10
C PRO A 264 2.44 10.75 17.31
N MET A 265 2.22 9.88 16.33
CA MET A 265 1.33 8.71 16.47
C MET A 265 1.82 7.65 17.49
N LEU A 266 3.14 7.49 17.62
CA LEU A 266 3.78 6.56 18.54
C LEU A 266 3.84 7.13 19.96
N LEU A 267 4.05 8.44 20.10
CA LEU A 267 3.91 9.19 21.35
C LEU A 267 2.43 9.35 21.74
N ASP A 268 1.52 9.29 20.77
CA ASP A 268 0.07 9.28 20.93
C ASP A 268 -0.49 7.85 21.09
N GLN A 269 0.29 6.96 21.73
CA GLN A 269 -0.24 5.81 22.48
C GLN A 269 -1.13 6.24 23.68
N ARG A 270 -1.71 7.43 23.64
CA ARG A 270 -2.77 7.88 24.52
C ARG A 270 -3.89 8.54 23.73
N SER A 271 -4.79 7.68 23.28
CA SER A 271 -6.24 7.88 23.16
C SER A 271 -6.68 7.55 21.74
N PRO A 272 -7.66 6.64 21.55
CA PRO A 272 -8.31 6.51 20.26
C PRO A 272 -8.80 7.91 19.82
N GLN A 273 -8.61 8.24 18.54
CA GLN A 273 -9.40 9.27 17.90
C GLN A 273 -10.85 8.80 17.92
N ASN A 274 -11.52 9.03 19.06
CA ASN A 274 -12.93 9.28 19.06
C ASN A 274 -13.11 10.39 18.04
N THR A 275 -13.94 10.18 17.02
CA THR A 275 -14.83 11.25 16.57
C THR A 275 -15.40 11.86 17.85
N ARG A 276 -14.77 12.92 18.35
CA ARG A 276 -15.28 13.72 19.45
C ARG A 276 -16.46 14.44 18.83
N VAL A 277 -17.59 13.74 18.78
CA VAL A 277 -18.89 14.39 18.87
C VAL A 277 -18.68 15.40 19.99
N ALA A 278 -18.75 16.69 19.69
CA ALA A 278 -18.65 17.73 20.70
C ALA A 278 -19.71 17.36 21.74
N LEU A 279 -19.24 16.87 22.89
CA LEU A 279 -20.12 16.38 23.93
C LEU A 279 -20.78 17.61 24.54
N PRO A 280 -22.11 17.62 24.69
CA PRO A 280 -22.79 18.80 25.17
C PRO A 280 -22.33 19.14 26.59
N ASP A 281 -22.27 20.44 26.87
CA ASP A 281 -21.92 20.94 28.20
C ASP A 281 -23.00 20.50 29.21
N TYR A 282 -22.57 20.18 30.42
CA TYR A 282 -23.46 19.76 31.50
C TYR A 282 -23.32 20.70 32.71
N GLU A 283 -24.42 20.87 33.43
CA GLU A 283 -24.50 21.65 34.67
C GLU A 283 -24.61 20.69 35.87
N VAL A 284 -23.87 20.96 36.94
CA VAL A 284 -23.97 20.17 38.19
C VAL A 284 -25.13 20.69 39.04
N LEU A 285 -26.11 19.83 39.30
CA LEU A 285 -27.30 20.16 40.09
C LEU A 285 -27.10 19.91 41.60
N ALA A 286 -26.43 18.80 41.93
CA ALA A 286 -26.19 18.38 43.30
C ALA A 286 -25.00 17.44 43.41
N LEU A 287 -24.28 17.54 44.53
CA LEU A 287 -23.22 16.65 44.98
C LEU A 287 -23.63 16.08 46.33
N GLN A 288 -23.56 14.76 46.49
CA GLN A 288 -23.91 14.07 47.73
C GLN A 288 -22.87 13.00 48.04
N ASP A 289 -22.23 13.13 49.19
CA ASP A 289 -21.38 12.09 49.73
C ASP A 289 -22.22 10.90 50.20
N GLN A 290 -21.92 9.72 49.67
CA GLN A 290 -22.54 8.44 50.02
C GLN A 290 -21.50 7.40 50.46
N SER A 291 -20.38 7.89 50.99
CA SER A 291 -19.30 7.07 51.49
C SER A 291 -19.75 6.15 52.61
N ASN A 292 -19.30 4.91 52.54
CA ASN A 292 -19.47 3.92 53.60
C ASN A 292 -18.10 3.61 54.22
N PRO A 293 -18.02 3.03 55.43
CA PRO A 293 -16.75 2.74 56.10
C PRO A 293 -15.76 1.90 55.28
N GLY A 294 -16.22 1.14 54.29
CA GLY A 294 -15.39 0.35 53.39
C GLY A 294 -15.09 0.98 52.02
N ARG A 295 -15.69 2.12 51.66
CA ARG A 295 -15.49 2.76 50.36
C ARG A 295 -15.99 4.20 50.31
N SER A 296 -15.15 5.14 49.88
CA SER A 296 -15.59 6.52 49.64
C SER A 296 -16.38 6.62 48.33
N ARG A 297 -17.57 7.22 48.37
CA ARG A 297 -18.50 7.29 47.24
C ARG A 297 -19.11 8.67 47.10
N LEU A 298 -19.18 9.16 45.87
CA LEU A 298 -19.82 10.43 45.56
C LEU A 298 -20.95 10.20 44.55
N LEU A 299 -22.15 10.70 44.85
CA LEU A 299 -23.28 10.77 43.93
C LEU A 299 -23.40 12.20 43.40
N VAL A 300 -23.36 12.37 42.09
CA VAL A 300 -23.51 13.66 41.43
C VAL A 300 -24.71 13.62 40.50
N ARG A 301 -25.56 14.64 40.60
CA ARG A 301 -26.67 14.85 39.68
C ARG A 301 -26.31 15.97 38.73
N ILE A 302 -26.44 15.72 37.45
CA ILE A 302 -26.11 16.68 36.39
C ILE A 302 -27.31 16.89 35.46
N PHE A 303 -27.30 18.00 34.74
CA PHE A 303 -28.30 18.35 33.72
C PHE A 303 -27.60 18.67 32.40
N ALA A 304 -28.04 18.05 31.31
CA ALA A 304 -27.52 18.30 29.97
C ALA A 304 -28.66 18.17 28.95
N PRO A 305 -29.33 19.29 28.59
CA PRO A 305 -30.53 19.27 27.74
C PRO A 305 -30.22 18.89 26.29
N ASP A 306 -28.98 19.12 25.84
CA ASP A 306 -28.57 18.88 24.46
C ASP A 306 -28.24 17.39 24.18
N ALA A 307 -28.20 16.54 25.21
CA ALA A 307 -27.99 15.11 25.07
C ALA A 307 -29.29 14.39 24.64
N ARG A 308 -29.52 14.30 23.33
CA ARG A 308 -30.79 13.83 22.77
C ARG A 308 -30.86 12.31 22.66
N SER A 309 -29.77 11.66 22.27
CA SER A 309 -29.73 10.20 22.11
C SER A 309 -29.30 9.47 23.40
N ALA A 310 -29.75 8.23 23.59
CA ALA A 310 -29.28 7.37 24.70
C ALA A 310 -27.74 7.25 24.73
N ARG A 311 -27.11 7.22 23.54
CA ARG A 311 -25.66 7.18 23.41
C ARG A 311 -24.98 8.46 23.88
N GLU A 312 -25.51 9.63 23.52
CA GLU A 312 -25.00 10.92 23.99
C GLU A 312 -25.15 11.06 25.49
N ARG A 313 -26.33 10.72 26.04
CA ARG A 313 -26.61 10.76 27.47
C ARG A 313 -25.66 9.88 28.28
N ALA A 314 -25.43 8.65 27.82
CA ALA A 314 -24.45 7.74 28.42
C ALA A 314 -23.03 8.34 28.38
N ARG A 315 -22.60 8.90 27.24
CA ARG A 315 -21.27 9.50 27.09
C ARG A 315 -21.08 10.73 27.98
N VAL A 316 -22.09 11.60 28.07
CA VAL A 316 -22.06 12.79 28.94
C VAL A 316 -21.94 12.37 30.40
N ALA A 317 -22.74 11.41 30.85
CA ALA A 317 -22.66 10.90 32.22
C ALA A 317 -21.29 10.26 32.53
N MET A 318 -20.74 9.47 31.59
CA MET A 318 -19.41 8.88 31.73
C MET A 318 -18.30 9.94 31.75
N GLN A 319 -18.36 10.93 30.88
CA GLN A 319 -17.38 12.00 30.83
C GLN A 319 -17.41 12.83 32.11
N ALA A 320 -18.61 13.20 32.56
CA ALA A 320 -18.80 13.93 33.80
C ALA A 320 -18.24 13.13 34.99
N ALA A 321 -18.53 11.82 35.08
CA ALA A 321 -17.99 10.97 36.14
C ALA A 321 -16.45 10.97 36.16
N LYS A 322 -15.83 10.89 34.98
CA LYS A 322 -14.37 10.94 34.85
C LYS A 322 -13.80 12.33 35.16
N GLN A 323 -14.45 13.40 34.72
CA GLN A 323 -14.03 14.77 34.98
C GLN A 323 -14.14 15.10 36.47
N ILE A 324 -15.26 14.79 37.12
CA ILE A 324 -15.47 14.96 38.56
C ILE A 324 -14.43 14.15 39.34
N GLN A 325 -14.20 12.90 38.96
CA GLN A 325 -13.13 12.05 39.50
C GLN A 325 -11.72 12.63 39.23
N GLN A 326 -11.53 13.62 38.36
CA GLN A 326 -10.22 14.24 38.08
C GLN A 326 -10.10 15.64 38.66
N THR A 327 -11.21 16.38 38.78
CA THR A 327 -11.25 17.77 39.24
C THR A 327 -11.50 17.90 40.73
N GLU A 328 -12.21 16.95 41.35
CA GLU A 328 -12.38 16.87 42.81
C GLU A 328 -11.19 16.15 43.47
N LEU A 329 -10.06 15.99 42.78
CA LEU A 329 -8.88 15.32 43.31
C LEU A 329 -7.76 16.31 43.60
N ARG A 330 -7.33 16.28 44.86
CA ARG A 330 -6.05 16.82 45.34
C ARG A 330 -4.86 16.45 44.43
N GLU A 331 -3.78 17.19 44.64
CA GLU A 331 -2.50 17.19 43.90
C GLU A 331 -1.86 15.82 43.58
N ASP A 332 -2.27 14.72 44.21
CA ASP A 332 -1.76 13.37 43.91
C ASP A 332 -2.74 12.54 43.04
N PRO A 333 -2.46 12.35 41.75
CA PRO A 333 -3.29 11.54 40.84
C PRO A 333 -3.29 10.03 41.16
N ARG A 334 -2.54 9.56 42.15
CA ARG A 334 -2.50 8.14 42.56
C ARG A 334 -3.41 7.80 43.74
N GLN A 335 -4.03 8.79 44.41
CA GLN A 335 -4.93 8.56 45.55
C GLN A 335 -6.19 9.43 45.44
N PRO A 336 -7.28 8.90 44.85
CA PRO A 336 -8.51 9.66 44.76
C PRO A 336 -9.23 9.81 46.11
N GLU A 337 -9.80 10.98 46.40
CA GLU A 337 -10.63 11.24 47.58
C GLU A 337 -11.88 10.33 47.61
N TYR A 338 -12.54 10.22 46.45
CA TYR A 338 -13.64 9.28 46.25
C TYR A 338 -13.20 8.10 45.38
N GLN A 339 -13.30 6.90 45.92
CA GLN A 339 -12.94 5.66 45.22
C GLN A 339 -14.02 5.22 44.21
N HIS A 340 -15.20 5.81 44.26
CA HIS A 340 -16.31 5.52 43.34
C HIS A 340 -17.20 6.74 43.14
N VAL A 341 -17.37 7.17 41.89
CA VAL A 341 -18.25 8.28 41.50
C VAL A 341 -19.44 7.74 40.72
N SER A 342 -20.66 8.10 41.15
CA SER A 342 -21.90 7.83 40.43
C SER A 342 -22.46 9.14 39.90
N VAL A 343 -22.66 9.23 38.60
CA VAL A 343 -23.28 10.38 37.95
C VAL A 343 -24.65 10.00 37.41
N VAL A 344 -25.65 10.80 37.75
CA VAL A 344 -27.02 10.69 37.25
C VAL A 344 -27.33 11.91 36.41
N LEU A 345 -27.65 11.69 35.13
CA LEU A 345 -28.15 12.71 34.23
C LEU A 345 -29.66 12.86 34.42
N GLU A 346 -30.10 14.00 34.93
CA GLU A 346 -31.51 14.31 35.17
C GLU A 346 -32.16 14.95 33.94
N ALA A 347 -33.43 14.64 33.71
CA ALA A 347 -34.23 15.28 32.66
C ALA A 347 -34.61 16.74 32.97
N LEU A 348 -34.54 17.15 34.25
CA LEU A 348 -35.01 18.44 34.73
C LEU A 348 -33.94 19.17 35.53
N LYS A 349 -33.83 20.49 35.30
CA LYS A 349 -32.94 21.37 36.06
C LYS A 349 -33.42 21.64 37.49
N LYS A 350 -34.72 21.48 37.78
CA LYS A 350 -35.34 21.93 39.03
C LYS A 350 -35.21 20.88 40.15
N LYS A 351 -34.87 21.32 41.36
CA LYS A 351 -34.88 20.54 42.62
C LYS A 351 -36.32 20.25 43.11
N SER A 352 -37.22 19.73 42.28
CA SER A 352 -38.65 19.54 42.63
C SER A 352 -38.95 18.25 43.40
N GLY A 353 -37.95 17.61 44.02
CA GLY A 353 -38.11 16.35 44.77
C GLY A 353 -38.42 15.11 43.90
N VAL A 354 -38.68 15.29 42.61
CA VAL A 354 -38.92 14.22 41.63
C VAL A 354 -37.68 14.11 40.74
N SER A 355 -36.92 13.02 40.91
CA SER A 355 -35.78 12.70 40.05
C SER A 355 -36.23 11.93 38.82
N LEU A 356 -35.78 12.31 37.63
CA LEU A 356 -36.10 11.64 36.37
C LEU A 356 -34.78 11.29 35.67
N PRO A 357 -34.16 10.14 36.02
CA PRO A 357 -32.84 9.77 35.51
C PRO A 357 -32.91 9.33 34.04
N LEU A 358 -32.22 10.06 33.16
CA LEU A 358 -32.06 9.75 31.74
C LEU A 358 -30.83 8.87 31.46
N ALA A 359 -29.80 8.98 32.27
CA ALA A 359 -28.65 8.09 32.24
C ALA A 359 -28.00 8.03 33.62
N LYS A 360 -27.36 6.90 33.90
CA LYS A 360 -26.55 6.69 35.10
C LYS A 360 -25.23 6.08 34.70
N ALA A 361 -24.13 6.69 35.15
CA ALA A 361 -22.78 6.18 34.95
C ALA A 361 -22.10 6.05 36.31
N GLU A 362 -21.66 4.85 36.64
CA GLU A 362 -20.85 4.57 37.82
C GLU A 362 -19.41 4.27 37.37
N TYR A 363 -18.45 4.92 38.03
CA TYR A 363 -17.04 4.82 37.73
C TYR A 363 -16.26 4.39 38.96
N ALA A 364 -15.57 3.26 38.84
CA ALA A 364 -14.72 2.66 39.86
C ALA A 364 -13.33 2.39 39.25
N PRO A 365 -12.36 3.32 39.36
CA PRO A 365 -11.07 3.21 38.67
C PRO A 365 -10.26 1.97 39.11
N ASP A 366 -10.46 1.49 40.33
CA ASP A 366 -9.85 0.30 40.90
C ASP A 366 -10.43 -1.04 40.38
N GLY A 367 -11.53 -1.00 39.63
CA GLY A 367 -12.21 -2.20 39.12
C GLY A 367 -12.97 -3.01 40.17
N LEU A 368 -13.13 -2.48 41.38
CA LEU A 368 -13.81 -3.17 42.50
C LEU A 368 -15.29 -2.78 42.65
N GLY A 369 -15.87 -2.18 41.61
CA GLY A 369 -17.28 -1.82 41.51
C GLY A 369 -17.75 -0.87 42.61
N SER A 370 -18.99 -1.03 43.07
CA SER A 370 -19.59 -0.11 44.05
C SER A 370 -19.28 -0.45 45.52
N THR A 371 -18.79 -1.67 45.80
CA THR A 371 -18.62 -2.19 47.16
C THR A 371 -17.16 -2.30 47.60
N GLY A 372 -16.20 -2.36 46.69
CA GLY A 372 -14.78 -2.53 47.05
C GLY A 372 -14.41 -3.96 47.47
N ALA A 373 -15.36 -4.89 47.45
CA ALA A 373 -15.15 -6.24 47.95
C ALA A 373 -14.50 -7.15 46.89
N ILE A 374 -13.32 -7.69 47.20
CA ILE A 374 -12.61 -8.65 46.34
C ILE A 374 -13.31 -10.03 46.33
N LYS A 375 -14.00 -10.40 47.42
CA LYS A 375 -14.44 -11.77 47.69
C LYS A 375 -15.80 -12.20 47.14
N ASN A 376 -16.66 -11.31 46.64
CA ASN A 376 -18.03 -11.67 46.28
C ASN A 376 -18.41 -11.31 44.83
N ALA A 377 -18.58 -12.38 44.04
CA ALA A 377 -19.19 -12.46 42.71
C ALA A 377 -18.51 -11.62 41.60
N LYS A 378 -18.14 -12.29 40.49
CA LYS A 378 -17.73 -11.67 39.21
C LYS A 378 -18.67 -10.54 38.74
N GLN A 379 -19.88 -10.45 39.28
CA GLN A 379 -20.89 -9.41 39.02
C GLN A 379 -20.52 -8.02 39.59
N ASN A 380 -19.68 -7.92 40.62
CA ASN A 380 -19.31 -6.65 41.26
C ASN A 380 -17.92 -6.14 40.87
N GLN A 381 -17.20 -6.85 39.99
CA GLN A 381 -15.89 -6.44 39.50
C GLN A 381 -16.06 -5.75 38.15
N TRP A 382 -16.11 -4.43 38.17
CA TRP A 382 -16.22 -3.61 36.97
C TRP A 382 -15.59 -2.24 37.21
N THR A 383 -15.11 -1.64 36.12
CA THR A 383 -14.62 -0.25 36.10
C THR A 383 -15.72 0.72 35.73
N TRP A 384 -16.63 0.31 34.85
CA TRP A 384 -17.77 1.09 34.40
C TRP A 384 -19.06 0.28 34.51
N ASN A 385 -20.08 0.90 35.07
CA ASN A 385 -21.45 0.40 35.02
C ASN A 385 -22.35 1.55 34.53
N VAL A 386 -22.88 1.42 33.32
CA VAL A 386 -23.55 2.53 32.62
C VAL A 386 -24.91 2.06 32.13
N SER A 387 -25.93 2.88 32.37
CA SER A 387 -27.28 2.67 31.85
C SER A 387 -27.81 3.97 31.26
N SER A 388 -28.62 3.87 30.21
CA SER A 388 -29.26 5.04 29.63
C SER A 388 -30.63 4.71 29.09
N SER A 389 -31.54 5.66 29.24
CA SER A 389 -32.90 5.57 28.76
C SER A 389 -32.96 5.84 27.25
N SER A 390 -33.69 4.98 26.53
CA SER A 390 -34.06 5.18 25.14
C SER A 390 -35.20 6.20 24.95
N ILE A 391 -35.90 6.57 26.03
CA ILE A 391 -37.08 7.44 26.01
C ILE A 391 -36.64 8.91 26.04
N THR A 392 -37.25 9.75 25.22
CA THR A 392 -37.08 11.21 25.26
C THR A 392 -38.01 11.85 26.28
N TYR A 393 -37.49 12.78 27.08
CA TYR A 393 -38.33 13.56 27.98
C TYR A 393 -39.13 14.60 27.20
N ASP A 394 -40.46 14.48 27.21
CA ASP A 394 -41.39 15.47 26.68
C ASP A 394 -42.08 16.20 27.85
N PRO A 395 -41.88 17.52 28.01
CA PRO A 395 -42.53 18.28 29.08
C PRO A 395 -44.06 18.37 28.93
N SER A 396 -44.60 18.10 27.74
CA SER A 396 -46.03 18.13 27.44
C SER A 396 -46.76 16.88 27.92
N ASN A 397 -46.03 15.76 28.08
CA ASN A 397 -46.54 14.49 28.58
C ASN A 397 -45.47 13.80 29.45
N PRO A 398 -45.28 14.26 30.71
CA PRO A 398 -44.19 13.77 31.55
C PRO A 398 -44.40 12.30 31.94
N PRO A 399 -43.47 11.40 31.58
CA PRO A 399 -43.56 9.99 31.98
C PRO A 399 -43.48 9.82 33.50
N THR A 400 -44.04 8.72 34.00
CA THR A 400 -43.98 8.40 35.44
C THR A 400 -42.57 7.95 35.82
N TYR A 401 -42.11 8.21 37.05
CA TYR A 401 -40.80 7.75 37.57
C TYR A 401 -40.51 6.27 37.26
N ARG A 402 -41.52 5.40 37.45
CA ARG A 402 -41.42 3.95 37.20
C ARG A 402 -41.19 3.59 35.74
N GLU A 403 -41.61 4.44 34.80
CA GLU A 403 -41.42 4.22 33.37
C GLU A 403 -39.98 4.56 32.96
N PHE A 404 -39.41 5.63 33.52
CA PHE A 404 -38.01 5.96 33.31
C PHE A 404 -37.06 4.92 33.91
N GLU A 405 -37.32 4.49 35.16
CA GLU A 405 -36.49 3.49 35.83
C GLU A 405 -36.46 2.15 35.06
N LYS A 406 -37.59 1.73 34.47
CA LYS A 406 -37.66 0.53 33.61
C LYS A 406 -36.97 0.71 32.26
N SER A 407 -36.85 1.93 31.77
CA SER A 407 -36.23 2.22 30.47
C SER A 407 -34.71 2.30 30.50
N LEU A 408 -34.10 2.30 31.69
CA LEU A 408 -32.64 2.33 31.86
C LEU A 408 -32.04 0.95 31.55
N GLU A 409 -31.63 0.77 30.31
CA GLU A 409 -30.96 -0.46 29.88
C GLU A 409 -29.44 -0.36 30.02
N PRO A 410 -28.73 -1.48 30.27
CA PRO A 410 -27.27 -1.51 30.30
C PRO A 410 -26.67 -1.05 28.97
N PHE A 411 -25.85 -0.01 29.01
CA PHE A 411 -25.16 0.52 27.85
C PHE A 411 -23.90 -0.31 27.57
N GLN A 412 -23.99 -1.30 26.67
CA GLN A 412 -22.83 -2.06 26.21
C GLN A 412 -22.05 -1.28 25.14
N LYS A 413 -20.75 -1.06 25.38
CA LYS A 413 -19.79 -0.64 24.37
C LYS A 413 -19.73 -1.73 23.28
N ARG A 414 -20.49 -1.58 22.20
CA ARG A 414 -20.18 -2.24 20.93
C ARG A 414 -19.22 -1.36 20.13
#